data_AF-A0A1A7ZPQ0-F1
#
_entry.id   AF-A0A1A7ZPQ0-F1
#
_cell.length_a   1.000
_cell.length_b   1.000
_cell.length_c   1.000
_cell.angle_alpha   90.00
_cell.angle_beta   90.00
_cell.angle_gamma   90.00
#
_symmetry.space_group_name_H-M   'P 1'
#
loop_
_entity.id
_entity.type
_entity.pdbx_description
1 polymer ?
#
loop_
_entity_poly.entity_id
_entity_poly.type
_entity_poly.pdbx_seq_one_letter_code
_entity_poly.pdbx_strand_id
1 'polypeptide(L)'
;MDLHILDHRLRVTCISKNGLANFTHALIKLIFLRNRTRCKFFSLTETPENYTVVLDEEGFKELQPSEHLQVESSTWLPLNVVSNGNISSSSQAVGVTKIAKSVIAPLAQQHVSVFMLSTYQTDFILVREKDLSVVISTLEEEFNIYREVEGESVPVGCQNVSNVLQKNGKEGAVRAGPALPVRLWSRVQAAK
;
A
#
# COMPACT_ATOMS: atom_id res chain seq x y z
N MET A 1 0.49 -6.37 19.12
CA MET A 1 -0.23 -5.30 18.38
C MET A 1 -0.96 -5.97 17.23
N ASP A 2 -1.95 -5.30 16.62
CA ASP A 2 -2.71 -5.92 15.54
C ASP A 2 -2.31 -5.26 14.20
N LEU A 3 -2.06 -6.08 13.19
CA LEU A 3 -1.73 -5.65 11.83
C LEU A 3 -2.87 -6.08 10.92
N HIS A 4 -3.54 -5.11 10.30
CA HIS A 4 -4.63 -5.36 9.37
C HIS A 4 -4.16 -5.18 7.93
N ILE A 5 -4.28 -6.23 7.12
CA ILE A 5 -4.16 -6.18 5.67
C ILE A 5 -5.55 -5.82 5.13
N LEU A 6 -5.72 -4.61 4.60
CA LEU A 6 -7.04 -4.14 4.15
C LEU A 6 -7.39 -4.73 2.77
N ASP A 7 -8.69 -4.84 2.49
CA ASP A 7 -9.22 -5.41 1.24
C ASP A 7 -9.20 -4.39 0.09
N HIS A 8 -8.00 -3.86 -0.19
CA HIS A 8 -7.78 -2.89 -1.24
C HIS A 8 -6.57 -3.28 -2.09
N ARG A 9 -6.80 -3.46 -3.38
CA ARG A 9 -5.73 -3.65 -4.39
C ARG A 9 -5.44 -2.30 -5.02
N LEU A 10 -4.29 -1.73 -4.69
CA LEU A 10 -3.94 -0.36 -5.02
C LEU A 10 -2.96 -0.29 -6.19
N ARG A 11 -3.17 0.71 -7.05
CA ARG A 11 -2.28 1.12 -8.13
C ARG A 11 -1.62 2.43 -7.74
N VAL A 12 -0.31 2.50 -7.98
CA VAL A 12 0.46 3.74 -7.83
C VAL A 12 0.71 4.30 -9.22
N THR A 13 0.27 5.53 -9.45
CA THR A 13 0.38 6.21 -10.74
C THR A 13 0.99 7.59 -10.57
N CYS A 14 1.54 8.12 -11.65
CA CYS A 14 2.16 9.43 -11.71
C CYS A 14 1.67 10.14 -12.98
N ILE A 15 1.06 11.31 -12.80
CA ILE A 15 0.59 12.17 -13.89
C ILE A 15 1.59 13.32 -14.04
N SER A 16 2.13 13.52 -15.24
CA SER A 16 3.02 14.64 -15.52
C SER A 16 2.29 15.98 -15.39
N LYS A 17 3.01 17.05 -15.01
CA LYS A 17 2.42 18.40 -14.88
C LYS A 17 1.70 18.87 -16.16
N ASN A 18 2.29 18.59 -17.32
CA ASN A 18 1.76 19.00 -18.61
C ASN A 18 0.50 18.23 -19.02
N GLY A 19 0.31 17.02 -18.49
CA GLY A 19 -0.84 16.17 -18.80
C GLY A 19 -2.05 16.34 -17.90
N LEU A 20 -1.96 17.12 -16.82
CA LEU A 20 -3.01 17.20 -15.78
C LEU A 20 -4.39 17.57 -16.34
N ALA A 21 -4.44 18.46 -17.32
CA ALA A 21 -5.69 18.89 -17.96
C ALA A 21 -6.49 17.68 -18.50
N ASN A 22 -5.80 16.70 -19.09
CA ASN A 22 -6.42 15.49 -19.66
C ASN A 22 -7.05 14.61 -18.58
N PHE A 23 -6.55 14.67 -17.34
CA PHE A 23 -7.03 13.89 -16.21
C PHE A 23 -8.02 14.65 -15.32
N THR A 24 -8.26 15.94 -15.57
CA THR A 24 -9.07 16.79 -14.68
C THR A 24 -10.48 16.25 -14.50
N HIS A 25 -11.15 15.80 -15.57
CA HIS A 25 -12.48 15.21 -15.46
C HIS A 25 -12.49 13.96 -14.56
N ALA A 26 -11.53 13.05 -14.74
CA ALA A 26 -11.42 11.84 -13.93
C ALA A 26 -11.10 12.16 -12.46
N LEU A 27 -10.16 13.08 -12.22
CA LEU A 27 -9.78 13.50 -10.87
C LEU A 27 -10.94 14.19 -10.14
N ILE A 28 -11.68 15.08 -10.80
CA ILE A 28 -12.87 15.72 -10.21
C ILE A 28 -13.94 14.67 -9.87
N LYS A 29 -14.16 13.70 -10.76
CA LYS A 29 -15.09 12.59 -10.50
C LYS A 29 -14.68 11.78 -9.27
N LEU A 30 -13.40 11.42 -9.17
CA LEU A 30 -12.84 10.65 -8.04
C LEU A 30 -12.88 11.42 -6.71
N ILE A 31 -12.57 12.71 -6.73
CA ILE A 31 -12.49 13.54 -5.52
C ILE A 31 -13.89 13.92 -5.00
N PHE A 32 -14.77 14.40 -5.89
CA PHE A 32 -16.00 15.07 -5.47
C PHE A 32 -17.28 14.29 -5.77
N LEU A 33 -17.27 13.35 -6.72
CA LEU A 33 -18.47 12.67 -7.21
C LEU A 33 -18.48 11.20 -6.80
N ARG A 34 -18.36 10.92 -5.49
CA ARG A 34 -18.29 9.55 -4.94
C ARG A 34 -19.41 8.62 -5.46
N ASN A 35 -20.63 9.12 -5.64
CA ASN A 35 -21.75 8.32 -6.15
C ASN A 35 -21.64 7.95 -7.65
N ARG A 36 -20.62 8.45 -8.35
CA ARG A 36 -20.36 8.19 -9.77
C ARG A 36 -19.22 7.20 -9.99
N THR A 37 -18.57 6.74 -8.92
CA THR A 37 -17.45 5.79 -8.97
C THR A 37 -17.60 4.74 -7.85
N ARG A 38 -16.96 3.59 -8.01
CA ARG A 38 -16.87 2.57 -6.96
C ARG A 38 -15.54 2.62 -6.21
N CYS A 39 -14.72 3.64 -6.47
CA CYS A 39 -13.46 3.89 -5.80
C CYS A 39 -13.69 4.13 -4.29
N LYS A 40 -13.04 3.31 -3.46
CA LYS A 40 -13.06 3.37 -2.00
C LYS A 40 -11.73 3.87 -1.43
N PHE A 41 -10.63 3.71 -2.18
CA PHE A 41 -9.32 4.22 -1.80
C PHE A 41 -8.80 5.20 -2.86
N PHE A 42 -8.54 6.44 -2.45
CA PHE A 42 -7.99 7.48 -3.31
C PHE A 42 -7.08 8.42 -2.51
N SER A 43 -5.88 8.65 -3.04
CA SER A 43 -4.93 9.65 -2.56
C SER A 43 -4.33 10.35 -3.77
N LEU A 44 -4.30 11.68 -3.73
CA LEU A 44 -3.66 12.54 -4.71
C LEU A 44 -2.64 13.40 -3.97
N THR A 45 -1.39 13.32 -4.40
CA THR A 45 -0.30 14.14 -3.85
C THR A 45 0.35 14.91 -4.98
N GLU A 46 0.29 16.24 -4.91
CA GLU A 46 1.03 17.12 -5.80
C GLU A 46 2.48 17.26 -5.32
N THR A 47 3.43 17.05 -6.23
CA THR A 47 4.85 17.38 -6.03
C THR A 47 5.26 18.47 -7.02
N PRO A 48 6.46 19.08 -6.91
CA PRO A 48 6.95 19.99 -7.94
C PRO A 48 7.07 19.33 -9.33
N GLU A 49 7.32 18.02 -9.37
CA GLU A 49 7.64 17.27 -10.59
C GLU A 49 6.39 16.68 -11.26
N ASN A 50 5.38 16.28 -10.47
CA ASN A 50 4.24 15.50 -10.95
C ASN A 50 3.06 15.50 -9.97
N TYR A 51 2.04 14.72 -10.28
CA TYR A 51 0.95 14.34 -9.38
C TYR A 51 0.98 12.83 -9.18
N THR A 52 1.25 12.39 -7.96
CA THR A 52 1.15 10.97 -7.59
C THR A 52 -0.28 10.65 -7.20
N VAL A 53 -0.87 9.64 -7.84
CA VAL A 53 -2.21 9.15 -7.50
C VAL A 53 -2.11 7.69 -7.06
N VAL A 54 -2.52 7.43 -5.83
CA VAL A 54 -2.67 6.08 -5.28
C VAL A 54 -4.15 5.78 -5.15
N LEU A 55 -4.63 4.76 -5.83
CA LEU A 55 -6.05 4.46 -5.92
C LEU A 55 -6.31 2.97 -6.10
N ASP A 56 -7.50 2.51 -5.71
CA ASP A 56 -7.88 1.12 -5.94
C ASP A 56 -8.15 0.79 -7.42
N GLU A 57 -8.31 -0.49 -7.73
CA GLU A 57 -8.57 -0.96 -9.10
C GLU A 57 -9.84 -0.36 -9.73
N GLU A 58 -10.85 -0.01 -8.93
CA GLU A 58 -12.08 0.61 -9.44
C GLU A 58 -11.84 2.08 -9.81
N GLY A 59 -11.12 2.83 -8.97
CA GLY A 59 -10.69 4.18 -9.30
C GLY A 59 -9.74 4.24 -10.48
N PHE A 60 -8.83 3.26 -10.60
CA PHE A 60 -7.85 3.20 -11.68
C PHE A 60 -8.51 3.12 -13.07
N LYS A 61 -9.69 2.51 -13.19
CA LYS A 61 -10.46 2.44 -14.45
C LYS A 61 -10.91 3.81 -14.96
N GLU A 62 -10.97 4.82 -14.11
CA GLU A 62 -11.31 6.19 -14.50
C GLU A 62 -10.14 6.92 -15.18
N LEU A 63 -8.90 6.45 -15.00
CA LEU A 63 -7.70 7.05 -15.59
C LEU A 63 -7.44 6.47 -16.98
N GLN A 64 -7.56 7.30 -18.01
CA GLN A 64 -7.29 6.89 -19.39
C GLN A 64 -5.78 6.76 -19.64
N PRO A 65 -5.30 5.69 -20.29
CA PRO A 65 -3.90 5.59 -20.69
C PRO A 65 -3.46 6.77 -21.55
N SER A 66 -2.29 7.32 -21.26
CA SER A 66 -1.70 8.47 -21.96
C SER A 66 -0.19 8.46 -21.78
N GLU A 67 0.55 9.13 -22.67
CA GLU A 67 1.99 9.37 -22.51
C GLU A 67 2.34 10.14 -21.21
N HIS A 68 1.36 10.86 -20.65
CA HIS A 68 1.52 11.62 -19.41
C HIS A 68 1.19 10.83 -18.15
N LEU A 69 0.73 9.58 -18.27
CA LEU A 69 0.40 8.71 -17.15
C LEU A 69 1.40 7.57 -17.07
N GLN A 70 2.20 7.58 -16.01
CA GLN A 70 3.05 6.46 -15.65
C GLN A 70 2.33 5.62 -14.60
N VAL A 71 2.34 4.30 -14.79
CA VAL A 71 1.70 3.35 -13.91
C VAL A 71 2.75 2.39 -13.40
N GLU A 72 2.85 2.25 -12.08
CA GLU A 72 3.72 1.24 -11.50
C GLU A 72 3.15 -0.17 -11.77
N SER A 73 4.07 -1.09 -12.06
CA SER A 73 3.75 -2.45 -12.51
C SER A 73 3.12 -3.34 -11.44
N SER A 74 3.42 -3.06 -10.17
CA SER A 74 2.98 -3.88 -9.04
C SER A 74 1.61 -3.42 -8.54
N THR A 75 0.86 -4.38 -8.03
CA THR A 75 -0.29 -4.12 -7.17
C THR A 75 0.18 -4.02 -5.73
N TRP A 76 -0.37 -3.04 -5.00
CA TRP A 76 0.00 -2.75 -3.62
C TRP A 76 -1.16 -3.05 -2.68
N LEU A 77 -0.86 -3.58 -1.51
CA LEU A 77 -1.79 -3.86 -0.43
C LEU A 77 -1.48 -2.92 0.73
N PRO A 78 -2.46 -2.15 1.23
CA PRO A 78 -2.26 -1.28 2.38
C PRO A 78 -2.34 -2.10 3.67
N LEU A 79 -1.32 -1.95 4.50
CA LEU A 79 -1.29 -2.45 5.86
C LEU A 79 -1.61 -1.30 6.82
N ASN A 80 -2.40 -1.59 7.85
CA ASN A 80 -2.73 -0.66 8.92
C ASN A 80 -2.35 -1.27 10.28
N VAL A 81 -1.58 -0.55 11.08
CA VAL A 81 -1.14 -1.01 12.41
C VAL A 81 -2.04 -0.39 13.47
N VAL A 82 -2.70 -1.23 14.27
CA VAL A 82 -3.58 -0.81 15.34
C VAL A 82 -2.98 -1.26 16.69
N SER A 83 -2.79 -0.32 17.62
CA SER A 83 -2.43 -0.67 18.99
C SER A 83 -3.69 -1.06 19.74
N ASN A 84 -3.81 -2.34 20.09
CA ASN A 84 -4.83 -2.82 21.02
C ASN A 84 -4.43 -2.44 22.47
N GLY A 85 -4.53 -1.15 22.78
CA GLY A 85 -4.40 -0.63 24.13
C GLY A 85 -5.74 -0.72 24.84
N ASN A 86 -5.83 -1.63 25.81
CA ASN A 86 -6.89 -1.59 26.81
C ASN A 86 -6.92 -0.17 27.43
N ILE A 87 -8.12 0.37 27.71
CA ILE A 87 -8.45 1.66 28.39
C ILE A 87 -9.04 2.74 27.46
N SER A 88 -10.35 2.95 27.65
CA SER A 88 -11.16 4.15 27.42
C SER A 88 -10.55 5.35 26.67
N SER A 89 -11.28 5.78 25.63
CA SER A 89 -11.28 7.13 25.06
C SER A 89 -10.05 7.54 24.24
N SER A 90 -10.35 8.07 23.05
CA SER A 90 -9.45 8.68 22.06
C SER A 90 -8.53 7.72 21.30
N SER A 91 -8.90 7.53 20.03
CA SER A 91 -8.10 7.11 18.89
C SER A 91 -6.66 7.63 18.94
N GLN A 92 -5.75 6.84 19.51
CA GLN A 92 -4.32 7.06 19.37
C GLN A 92 -3.85 6.34 18.10
N ALA A 93 -3.76 7.08 17.00
CA ALA A 93 -3.00 6.65 15.84
C ALA A 93 -1.60 6.24 16.33
N VAL A 94 -1.18 5.01 16.00
CA VAL A 94 0.17 4.54 16.31
C VAL A 94 1.12 5.34 15.43
N GLY A 95 1.69 6.42 15.96
CA GLY A 95 2.49 7.33 15.15
C GLY A 95 3.66 6.63 14.43
N VAL A 96 3.95 7.09 13.20
CA VAL A 96 5.03 6.69 12.29
C VAL A 96 6.32 6.18 12.97
N THR A 97 6.77 6.82 14.06
CA THR A 97 8.01 6.44 14.76
C THR A 97 7.99 5.02 15.35
N LYS A 98 6.82 4.55 15.83
CA LYS A 98 6.69 3.18 16.34
C LYS A 98 6.67 2.17 15.18
N ILE A 99 5.92 2.48 14.13
CA ILE A 99 5.81 1.70 12.89
C ILE A 99 7.17 1.56 12.19
N ALA A 100 8.00 2.61 12.20
CA ALA A 100 9.32 2.58 11.57
C ALA A 100 10.25 1.50 12.15
N LYS A 101 10.15 1.23 13.46
CA LYS A 101 10.98 0.21 14.11
C LYS A 101 10.38 -1.19 14.01
N SER A 102 9.08 -1.33 14.26
CA SER A 102 8.43 -2.63 14.34
C SER A 102 7.98 -3.19 12.99
N VAL A 103 7.82 -2.35 11.96
CA VAL A 103 7.39 -2.80 10.64
C VAL A 103 8.42 -2.48 9.56
N ILE A 104 8.84 -1.22 9.43
CA ILE A 104 9.69 -0.81 8.31
C ILE A 104 11.07 -1.47 8.39
N ALA A 105 11.71 -1.49 9.56
CA ALA A 105 13.04 -2.07 9.72
C ALA A 105 13.08 -3.60 9.44
N PRO A 106 12.19 -4.44 9.99
CA PRO A 106 12.13 -5.86 9.65
C PRO A 106 11.88 -6.13 8.16
N LEU A 107 10.95 -5.38 7.54
CA LEU A 107 10.66 -5.51 6.10
C LEU A 107 11.87 -5.13 5.23
N ALA A 108 12.60 -4.08 5.62
CA ALA A 108 13.81 -3.67 4.91
C ALA A 108 14.93 -4.73 4.99
N GLN A 109 15.07 -5.43 6.13
CA GLN A 109 16.03 -6.54 6.28
C GLN A 109 15.72 -7.72 5.36
N GLN A 110 14.45 -7.93 5.04
CA GLN A 110 13.99 -8.95 4.09
C GLN A 110 13.90 -8.43 2.64
N HIS A 111 14.48 -7.26 2.35
CA HIS A 111 14.45 -6.60 1.05
C HIS A 111 13.05 -6.33 0.48
N VAL A 112 12.04 -6.21 1.35
CA VAL A 112 10.68 -5.83 0.95
C VAL A 112 10.62 -4.33 0.75
N SER A 113 10.17 -3.89 -0.43
CA SER A 113 9.95 -2.48 -0.70
C SER A 113 8.60 -2.04 -0.13
N VAL A 114 8.60 -0.90 0.55
CA VAL A 114 7.39 -0.30 1.14
C VAL A 114 7.15 1.08 0.57
N PHE A 115 5.87 1.48 0.48
CA PHE A 115 5.47 2.85 0.21
C PHE A 115 4.65 3.36 1.40
N MET A 116 5.07 4.47 2.00
CA MET A 116 4.39 5.05 3.15
C MET A 116 3.35 6.08 2.71
N LEU A 117 2.13 5.95 3.25
CA LEU A 117 1.07 6.92 3.05
C LEU A 117 0.45 7.31 4.39
N SER A 118 0.98 8.38 4.98
CA SER A 118 0.45 8.98 6.20
C SER A 118 -0.74 9.89 5.89
N THR A 119 -1.82 9.72 6.63
CA THR A 119 -3.01 10.58 6.57
C THR A 119 -3.23 11.30 7.91
N TYR A 120 -4.28 12.11 8.02
CA TYR A 120 -4.66 12.70 9.30
C TYR A 120 -5.10 11.65 10.33
N GLN A 121 -5.72 10.56 9.88
CA GLN A 121 -6.35 9.56 10.75
C GLN A 121 -5.41 8.43 11.13
N THR A 122 -4.63 7.93 10.16
CA THR A 122 -3.73 6.79 10.34
C THR A 122 -2.61 6.78 9.31
N ASP A 123 -1.62 5.93 9.54
CA ASP A 123 -0.50 5.64 8.66
C ASP A 123 -0.73 4.32 7.92
N PHE A 124 -0.71 4.36 6.59
CA PHE A 124 -0.74 3.16 5.76
C PHE A 124 0.66 2.79 5.28
N ILE A 125 0.98 1.50 5.36
CA ILE A 125 2.20 0.93 4.81
C ILE A 125 1.79 0.08 3.63
N LEU A 126 2.09 0.53 2.42
CA LEU A 126 1.80 -0.24 1.22
C LEU A 126 2.94 -1.22 0.95
N VAL A 127 2.59 -2.48 0.77
CA VAL A 127 3.50 -3.56 0.35
C VAL A 127 3.05 -4.13 -0.97
N ARG A 128 3.98 -4.65 -1.79
CA ARG A 128 3.59 -5.30 -3.06
C ARG A 128 2.88 -6.62 -2.76
N GLU A 129 1.84 -6.91 -3.51
CA GLU A 129 1.04 -8.14 -3.37
C GLU A 129 1.91 -9.41 -3.46
N LYS A 130 2.93 -9.41 -4.35
CA LYS A 130 3.88 -10.52 -4.51
C LYS A 130 4.77 -10.79 -3.28
N ASP A 131 4.97 -9.78 -2.43
CA ASP A 131 5.86 -9.86 -1.26
C ASP A 131 5.05 -10.20 0.02
N LEU A 132 3.73 -10.37 -0.09
CA LEU A 132 2.83 -10.54 1.05
C LEU A 132 3.19 -11.75 1.93
N SER A 133 3.62 -12.87 1.34
CA SER A 133 4.03 -14.05 2.10
C SER A 133 5.22 -13.76 3.01
N VAL A 134 6.20 -13.00 2.51
CA VAL A 134 7.38 -12.59 3.29
C VAL A 134 6.98 -11.60 4.37
N VAL A 135 6.07 -10.67 4.07
CA VAL A 135 5.53 -9.72 5.05
C VAL A 135 4.89 -10.44 6.23
N ILE A 136 4.03 -11.44 5.96
CA ILE A 136 3.36 -12.21 7.01
C ILE A 136 4.38 -12.95 7.86
N SER A 137 5.29 -13.72 7.27
CA SER A 137 6.30 -14.47 8.03
C SER A 137 7.27 -13.59 8.82
N THR A 138 7.48 -12.36 8.38
CA THR A 138 8.39 -11.41 9.07
C THR A 138 7.71 -10.73 10.26
N LEU A 139 6.40 -10.50 10.19
CA LEU A 139 5.67 -9.69 11.17
C LEU A 139 4.82 -10.55 12.13
N GLU A 140 4.63 -11.85 11.86
CA GLU A 140 3.81 -12.74 12.70
C GLU A 140 4.34 -12.93 14.13
N GLU A 141 5.65 -12.75 14.35
CA GLU A 141 6.24 -12.85 15.69
C GLU A 141 5.86 -11.67 16.60
N GLU A 142 5.62 -10.48 16.04
CA GLU A 142 5.34 -9.25 16.79
C GLU A 142 3.86 -8.82 16.71
N PHE A 143 3.14 -9.24 15.65
CA PHE A 143 1.79 -8.80 15.35
C PHE A 143 0.81 -9.97 15.20
N ASN A 144 -0.40 -9.79 15.73
CA ASN A 144 -1.54 -10.60 15.30
C ASN A 144 -1.99 -10.06 13.94
N ILE A 145 -1.87 -10.87 12.90
CA ILE A 145 -2.17 -10.44 11.53
C ILE A 145 -3.61 -10.80 11.20
N TYR A 146 -4.37 -9.80 10.76
CA TYR A 146 -5.73 -9.93 10.26
C TYR A 146 -5.79 -9.51 8.80
N ARG A 147 -6.65 -10.16 8.03
CA ARG A 147 -7.00 -9.77 6.67
C ARG A 147 -8.46 -9.36 6.64
N GLU A 148 -8.73 -8.21 6.07
CA GLU A 148 -10.10 -7.77 5.80
C GLU A 148 -10.64 -8.54 4.58
N VAL A 149 -11.84 -9.11 4.72
CA VAL A 149 -12.57 -9.77 3.63
C VAL A 149 -14.01 -9.29 3.73
N GLU A 150 -14.50 -8.58 2.72
CA GLU A 150 -15.86 -8.02 2.70
C GLU A 150 -16.19 -7.09 3.90
N GLY A 151 -15.18 -6.49 4.52
CA GLY A 151 -15.32 -5.60 5.69
C GLY A 151 -15.14 -6.29 7.05
N GLU A 152 -14.98 -7.61 7.07
CA GLU A 152 -14.73 -8.38 8.30
C GLU A 152 -13.24 -8.70 8.45
N SER A 153 -12.69 -8.52 9.66
CA SER A 153 -11.28 -8.84 9.96
C SER A 153 -11.13 -10.31 10.35
N VAL A 154 -10.53 -11.10 9.45
CA VAL A 154 -10.30 -12.54 9.63
C VAL A 154 -8.83 -12.77 10.03
N PRO A 155 -8.53 -13.55 11.08
CA PRO A 155 -7.14 -13.84 11.46
C PRO A 155 -6.42 -14.64 10.38
N VAL A 156 -5.21 -14.22 10.04
CA VAL A 156 -4.31 -14.95 9.15
C VAL A 156 -3.59 -16.01 10.00
N GLY A 157 -4.18 -17.19 10.12
CA GLY A 157 -3.52 -18.33 10.77
C GLY A 157 -2.42 -18.93 9.90
N CYS A 158 -1.36 -19.46 10.51
CA CYS A 158 -0.33 -20.26 9.84
C CYS A 158 -0.95 -21.56 9.27
N GLN A 159 -1.58 -21.50 8.10
CA GLN A 159 -1.85 -22.68 7.28
C GLN A 159 -1.28 -22.43 5.89
N ASN A 160 -0.01 -22.79 5.73
CA ASN A 160 0.57 -23.23 4.45
C ASN A 160 1.91 -23.97 4.72
N VAL A 161 1.86 -25.01 5.55
CA VAL A 161 2.92 -26.04 5.59
C VAL A 161 2.28 -27.39 5.32
N SER A 162 1.81 -27.58 4.09
CA SER A 162 1.66 -28.87 3.39
C SER A 162 0.71 -28.70 2.21
N ASN A 163 1.27 -28.52 1.01
CA ASN A 163 0.79 -29.11 -0.26
C ASN A 163 1.44 -28.44 -1.48
N VAL A 164 2.77 -28.34 -1.51
CA VAL A 164 3.51 -28.31 -2.78
C VAL A 164 4.84 -29.06 -2.56
N LEU A 165 4.75 -30.37 -2.37
CA LEU A 165 5.89 -31.25 -2.61
C LEU A 165 5.60 -32.07 -3.87
N GLN A 166 6.59 -32.04 -4.78
CA GLN A 166 6.68 -32.70 -6.10
C GLN A 166 6.04 -31.87 -7.23
N LYS A 167 6.79 -31.35 -8.21
CA LYS A 167 7.77 -32.07 -9.03
C LYS A 167 8.78 -31.11 -9.72
N ASN A 168 10.03 -31.56 -9.75
CA ASN A 168 11.28 -30.98 -10.27
C ASN A 168 11.27 -30.15 -11.59
N GLY A 169 12.11 -29.10 -11.59
CA GLY A 169 13.37 -29.11 -12.34
C GLY A 169 13.50 -28.28 -13.63
N LYS A 170 14.18 -27.12 -13.55
CA LYS A 170 15.47 -26.83 -14.23
C LYS A 170 15.88 -25.35 -14.09
N GLU A 171 17.17 -25.16 -13.85
CA GLU A 171 17.89 -23.87 -13.72
C GLU A 171 17.79 -22.99 -14.97
N GLY A 172 17.82 -21.67 -14.74
CA GLY A 172 18.07 -20.64 -15.73
C GLY A 172 18.44 -19.33 -15.04
N ALA A 173 19.73 -19.10 -14.88
CA ALA A 173 20.32 -17.90 -14.28
C ALA A 173 19.99 -16.64 -15.10
N VAL A 174 19.47 -15.60 -14.45
CA VAL A 174 19.47 -14.22 -15.01
C VAL A 174 19.87 -13.24 -13.90
N ARG A 175 20.83 -12.39 -14.27
CA ARG A 175 21.58 -11.42 -13.45
C ARG A 175 20.71 -10.45 -12.66
N ALA A 176 21.07 -10.27 -11.39
CA ALA A 176 20.60 -9.19 -10.53
C ALA A 176 21.10 -7.82 -11.04
N GLY A 177 20.16 -6.93 -11.36
CA GLY A 177 20.40 -5.49 -11.48
C GLY A 177 20.32 -4.80 -10.11
N PRO A 178 20.87 -3.60 -9.95
CA PRO A 178 21.15 -3.03 -8.64
C PRO A 178 19.86 -2.62 -7.91
N ALA A 179 19.80 -2.97 -6.63
CA ALA A 179 18.79 -2.47 -5.69
C ALA A 179 18.95 -0.94 -5.55
N LEU A 180 17.90 -0.20 -5.94
CA LEU A 180 17.83 1.23 -5.68
C LEU A 180 17.54 1.49 -4.19
N PRO A 181 18.12 2.54 -3.60
CA PRO A 181 18.04 2.80 -2.18
C PRO A 181 16.63 3.22 -1.74
N VAL A 182 16.23 2.74 -0.56
CA VAL A 182 15.01 3.10 0.16
C VAL A 182 15.03 4.61 0.44
N ARG A 183 14.32 5.39 -0.39
CA ARG A 183 14.12 6.83 -0.18
C ARG A 183 12.86 7.04 0.65
N LEU A 184 13.06 7.23 1.95
CA LEU A 184 12.05 7.75 2.87
C LEU A 184 11.72 9.20 2.48
N TRP A 185 10.53 9.47 1.93
CA TRP A 185 10.07 10.85 1.69
C TRP A 185 8.79 11.13 2.47
N SER A 186 8.80 12.30 3.11
CA SER A 186 7.84 12.81 4.08
C SER A 186 6.79 13.74 3.46
N ARG A 187 5.73 13.95 4.25
CA ARG A 187 4.97 15.22 4.45
C ARG A 187 3.82 15.49 3.47
N VAL A 188 2.58 15.32 3.94
CA VAL A 188 1.38 15.90 3.31
C VAL A 188 1.00 17.18 4.06
N GLN A 189 0.87 18.27 3.31
CA GLN A 189 0.27 19.52 3.76
C GLN A 189 -1.25 19.33 3.83
N ALA A 190 -1.84 19.65 4.98
CA ALA A 190 -3.28 19.82 5.11
C ALA A 190 -3.69 21.08 4.34
N ALA A 191 -4.60 20.93 3.38
CA ALA A 191 -5.36 22.06 2.86
C ALA A 191 -6.28 22.59 3.97
N LYS A 192 -6.30 23.92 4.07
CA LYS A 192 -7.02 24.73 5.06
C LYS A 192 -8.51 24.43 5.16
#